data_AF-A0A5N6TYW8-F1
#
_entry.id   AF-A0A5N6TYW8-F1
#
_cell.length_a   1.000
_cell.length_b   1.000
_cell.length_c   1.000
_cell.angle_alpha   90.00
_cell.angle_beta   90.00
_cell.angle_gamma   90.00
#
_symmetry.space_group_name_H-M   'P 1'
#
loop_
_entity.id
_entity.type
_entity.pdbx_description
1 polymer ?
#
loop_
_entity_poly.entity_id
_entity_poly.type
_entity_poly.pdbx_seq_one_letter_code
_entity_poly.pdbx_strand_id
1 'polypeptide(L)'
;MVYRGKPSPACEPCRSRRLKIATCQGPPLIGRWLNHIEGGIKLIEIRGAEQLCRPAGLELFTQLRLQIALGNVYKKVSTPSWLVDLSQLAVAYRGDTGDQVLDYFFRILVRLGNVIAMIKDNRFNDPALMLEQAIRLDAELVSWAMSVDRSWHYTVVKVHKADTEDDTYRYVYGDHYHIYPNSIVSMAWNNYRFTRIIIHGIIEYIYDVSAHSDEKVAAYKTTAMQSADLTRQLAEDICAGVPYHLGITGSADPMTLGIPFAGGVLRLMWPLFIASDCSGSSNRMRAWIATCLEKIGHGVGINMALTMAQILRDNMHLNWRNEGEPNIVKRPRRPYLVRNEA
;
A
#
# COMPACT_ATOMS: atom_id res chain seq x y z
N MET A 1 -1.12 22.83 -15.73
CA MET A 1 -0.89 23.74 -16.88
C MET A 1 -0.86 22.86 -18.13
N VAL A 2 -1.92 22.85 -18.93
CA VAL A 2 -2.01 21.99 -20.13
C VAL A 2 -1.48 22.79 -21.31
N TYR A 3 -0.32 22.40 -21.83
CA TYR A 3 0.26 23.02 -23.02
C TYR A 3 -0.54 22.55 -24.26
N ARG A 4 -1.36 23.45 -24.82
CA ARG A 4 -2.12 23.23 -26.07
C ARG A 4 -1.26 23.57 -27.31
N GLY A 5 -0.14 22.90 -27.48
CA GLY A 5 0.65 22.94 -28.71
C GLY A 5 0.62 21.57 -29.39
N LYS A 6 0.51 21.52 -30.73
CA LYS A 6 0.77 20.28 -31.47
C LYS A 6 2.17 19.79 -31.07
N PRO A 7 2.34 18.54 -30.60
CA PRO A 7 3.63 18.06 -30.15
C PRO A 7 4.65 18.08 -31.30
N SER A 8 5.86 18.51 -31.01
CA SER A 8 6.98 18.57 -31.96
C SER A 8 7.17 17.23 -32.71
N PRO A 9 7.50 17.25 -34.02
CA PRO A 9 7.90 16.05 -34.77
C PRO A 9 9.03 15.27 -34.08
N ALA A 10 9.88 15.94 -33.29
CA ALA A 10 10.94 15.29 -32.52
C ALA A 10 10.43 14.32 -31.42
N CYS A 11 9.15 14.39 -31.04
CA CYS A 11 8.53 13.50 -30.05
C CYS A 11 7.86 12.26 -30.69
N GLU A 12 7.87 12.13 -32.01
CA GLU A 12 7.30 10.99 -32.75
C GLU A 12 7.93 9.63 -32.36
N PRO A 13 9.25 9.50 -32.11
CA PRO A 13 9.86 8.24 -31.66
C PRO A 13 9.44 7.81 -30.25
N CYS A 14 8.98 8.74 -29.41
CA CYS A 14 8.49 8.45 -28.05
C CYS A 14 7.04 7.93 -28.05
N ARG A 15 6.29 8.15 -29.14
CA ARG A 15 4.89 7.71 -29.28
C ARG A 15 4.76 6.23 -29.64
N SER A 16 5.77 5.64 -30.28
CA SER A 16 5.80 4.22 -30.66
C SER A 16 6.47 3.31 -29.62
N ARG A 17 7.10 3.87 -28.59
CA ARG A 17 7.76 3.10 -27.53
C ARG A 17 6.83 3.03 -26.32
N ARG A 18 6.54 1.82 -25.81
CA ARG A 18 5.91 1.62 -24.48
C ARG A 18 6.59 2.57 -23.49
N LEU A 19 5.83 3.50 -22.92
CA LEU A 19 6.30 4.46 -21.92
C LEU A 19 6.95 3.68 -20.77
N LYS A 20 8.28 3.59 -20.76
CA LYS A 20 9.00 2.98 -19.64
C LYS A 20 9.19 4.05 -18.57
N ILE A 21 8.41 3.98 -17.51
CA ILE A 21 8.27 5.08 -16.54
C ILE A 21 9.36 5.06 -15.45
N ALA A 22 10.18 3.99 -15.39
CA ALA A 22 11.36 3.95 -14.52
C ALA A 22 12.44 2.99 -15.07
N THR A 23 13.26 3.44 -16.03
CA THR A 23 14.34 2.65 -16.65
C THR A 23 15.72 3.03 -16.14
N CYS A 24 16.08 2.62 -14.93
CA CYS A 24 17.48 2.71 -14.51
C CYS A 24 17.90 1.39 -13.83
N GLN A 25 19.20 1.07 -13.83
CA GLN A 25 19.83 -0.09 -13.19
C GLN A 25 20.60 0.38 -11.92
N GLY A 26 20.55 -0.38 -10.79
CA GLY A 26 21.10 -0.08 -9.43
C GLY A 26 20.44 1.05 -8.59
N PRO A 27 20.55 1.22 -7.23
CA PRO A 27 20.74 0.34 -6.05
C PRO A 27 19.37 0.03 -5.33
N PRO A 28 19.22 -0.34 -4.02
CA PRO A 28 18.16 -1.26 -3.52
C PRO A 28 16.71 -0.79 -3.75
N LEU A 29 15.82 -1.77 -3.89
CA LEU A 29 14.38 -1.66 -4.20
C LEU A 29 13.68 -0.45 -3.55
N ILE A 30 13.88 -0.27 -2.23
CA ILE A 30 13.26 0.78 -1.42
C ILE A 30 13.87 2.16 -1.72
N GLY A 31 15.20 2.25 -1.88
CA GLY A 31 15.92 3.52 -1.98
C GLY A 31 15.45 4.40 -3.13
N ARG A 32 15.06 3.82 -4.27
CA ARG A 32 14.59 4.59 -5.42
C ARG A 32 13.21 5.21 -5.23
N TRP A 33 12.30 4.44 -4.66
CA TRP A 33 10.98 4.95 -4.30
C TRP A 33 11.12 6.03 -3.23
N LEU A 34 11.98 5.82 -2.23
CA LEU A 34 12.27 6.85 -1.23
C LEU A 34 12.85 8.12 -1.85
N ASN A 35 13.73 8.03 -2.85
CA ASN A 35 14.22 9.22 -3.57
C ASN A 35 13.10 9.98 -4.30
N HIS A 36 12.13 9.26 -4.87
CA HIS A 36 10.95 9.90 -5.48
C HIS A 36 10.08 10.61 -4.43
N ILE A 37 9.86 9.98 -3.28
CA ILE A 37 9.17 10.58 -2.14
C ILE A 37 9.93 11.82 -1.63
N GLU A 38 11.26 11.76 -1.55
CA GLU A 38 12.13 12.88 -1.17
C GLU A 38 11.96 14.09 -2.11
N GLY A 39 11.90 13.84 -3.42
CA GLY A 39 11.57 14.88 -4.40
C GLY A 39 10.17 15.47 -4.18
N GLY A 40 9.19 14.62 -3.86
CA GLY A 40 7.83 15.06 -3.50
C GLY A 40 7.80 15.94 -2.24
N ILE A 41 8.59 15.60 -1.22
CA ILE A 41 8.76 16.41 0.00
C ILE A 41 9.28 17.80 -0.38
N LYS A 42 10.38 17.88 -1.15
CA LYS A 42 10.97 19.15 -1.56
C LYS A 42 9.99 20.03 -2.35
N LEU A 43 9.15 19.41 -3.18
CA LEU A 43 8.09 20.13 -3.91
C LEU A 43 7.02 20.73 -2.99
N ILE A 44 6.62 20.02 -1.93
CA ILE A 44 5.66 20.56 -0.95
C ILE A 44 6.31 21.70 -0.17
N GLU A 45 7.55 21.53 0.28
CA GLU A 45 8.30 22.56 1.01
C GLU A 45 8.43 23.86 0.20
N ILE A 46 8.81 23.76 -1.08
CA ILE A 46 8.95 24.94 -1.97
C ILE A 46 7.61 25.63 -2.18
N ARG A 47 6.52 24.87 -2.33
CA ARG A 47 5.18 25.41 -2.56
C ARG A 47 4.53 26.00 -1.30
N GLY A 48 4.93 25.53 -0.13
CA GLY A 48 4.44 26.00 1.16
C GLY A 48 2.92 25.96 1.32
N ALA A 49 2.39 26.79 2.21
CA ALA A 49 0.95 26.89 2.49
C ALA A 49 0.15 27.52 1.33
N GLU A 50 0.78 28.33 0.48
CA GLU A 50 0.10 29.01 -0.63
C GLU A 50 -0.57 28.05 -1.63
N GLN A 51 -0.06 26.82 -1.76
CA GLN A 51 -0.67 25.81 -2.63
C GLN A 51 -2.07 25.40 -2.18
N LEU A 52 -2.36 25.50 -0.87
CA LEU A 52 -3.63 25.07 -0.29
C LEU A 52 -4.80 25.94 -0.74
N CYS A 53 -4.53 27.21 -1.05
CA CYS A 53 -5.55 28.16 -1.53
C CYS A 53 -6.02 27.86 -2.96
N ARG A 54 -5.31 27.01 -3.70
CA ARG A 54 -5.61 26.68 -5.11
C ARG A 54 -6.15 25.24 -5.19
N PRO A 55 -7.28 24.98 -5.85
CA PRO A 55 -7.86 23.62 -5.92
C PRO A 55 -6.85 22.54 -6.36
N ALA A 56 -6.11 22.79 -7.44
CA ALA A 56 -5.09 21.85 -7.93
C ALA A 56 -3.90 21.67 -6.97
N GLY A 57 -3.56 22.71 -6.20
CA GLY A 57 -2.50 22.62 -5.20
C GLY A 57 -2.93 21.84 -3.97
N LEU A 58 -4.15 22.04 -3.50
CA LEU A 58 -4.76 21.28 -2.41
C LEU A 58 -4.91 19.80 -2.76
N GLU A 59 -5.36 19.48 -3.97
CA GLU A 59 -5.49 18.09 -4.43
C GLU A 59 -4.11 17.39 -4.48
N LEU A 60 -3.12 18.06 -5.07
CA LEU A 60 -1.77 17.52 -5.18
C LEU A 60 -1.11 17.33 -3.81
N PHE A 61 -1.28 18.29 -2.90
CA PHE A 61 -0.86 18.18 -1.51
C PHE A 61 -1.53 16.99 -0.83
N THR A 62 -2.84 16.81 -1.02
CA THR A 62 -3.62 15.71 -0.43
C THR A 62 -3.10 14.34 -0.86
N GLN A 63 -2.77 14.17 -2.14
CA GLN A 63 -2.22 12.91 -2.64
C GLN A 63 -0.78 12.68 -2.17
N LEU A 64 0.09 13.70 -2.25
CA LEU A 64 1.50 13.55 -1.91
C LEU A 64 1.74 13.32 -0.42
N ARG A 65 1.04 14.04 0.47
CA ARG A 65 1.22 13.88 1.92
C ARG A 65 0.93 12.45 2.40
N LEU A 66 -0.05 11.77 1.79
CA LEU A 66 -0.35 10.38 2.09
C LEU A 66 0.81 9.47 1.69
N GLN A 67 1.37 9.67 0.49
CA GLN A 67 2.54 8.91 0.03
C GLN A 67 3.78 9.17 0.90
N ILE A 68 3.95 10.40 1.39
CA ILE A 68 5.04 10.75 2.32
C ILE A 68 4.84 10.05 3.67
N ALA A 69 3.64 10.11 4.26
CA ALA A 69 3.35 9.43 5.52
C ALA A 69 3.56 7.90 5.41
N LEU A 70 3.17 7.30 4.29
CA LEU A 70 3.50 5.90 3.99
C LEU A 70 5.01 5.68 3.84
N GLY A 71 5.72 6.59 3.18
CA GLY A 71 7.18 6.58 3.09
C GLY A 71 7.85 6.57 4.46
N ASN A 72 7.32 7.33 5.39
CA ASN A 72 7.80 7.39 6.77
C ASN A 72 7.56 6.08 7.52
N VAL A 73 6.40 5.44 7.31
CA VAL A 73 6.11 4.08 7.82
C VAL A 73 7.18 3.09 7.33
N TYR A 74 7.54 3.11 6.05
CA TYR A 74 8.60 2.23 5.52
C TYR A 74 9.98 2.59 6.05
N LYS A 75 10.34 3.87 6.09
CA LYS A 75 11.61 4.37 6.67
C LYS A 75 11.67 4.14 8.19
N LYS A 76 10.55 3.75 8.81
CA LYS A 76 10.37 3.63 10.27
C LYS A 76 10.73 4.93 10.99
N VAL A 77 10.27 6.06 10.47
CA VAL A 77 10.50 7.39 11.05
C VAL A 77 9.18 8.08 11.33
N SER A 78 9.17 8.96 12.31
CA SER A 78 8.03 9.85 12.56
C SER A 78 7.79 10.79 11.38
N THR A 79 6.52 11.15 11.17
CA THR A 79 6.19 12.17 10.18
C THR A 79 6.63 13.55 10.68
N PRO A 80 7.34 14.36 9.87
CA PRO A 80 7.81 15.68 10.30
C PRO A 80 6.67 16.60 10.74
N SER A 81 6.90 17.38 11.81
CA SER A 81 5.90 18.29 12.37
C SER A 81 5.36 19.28 11.34
N TRP A 82 6.23 19.85 10.50
CA TRP A 82 5.82 20.79 9.46
C TRP A 82 4.77 20.22 8.50
N LEU A 83 4.82 18.91 8.21
CA LEU A 83 3.85 18.26 7.33
C LEU A 83 2.52 18.00 8.06
N VAL A 84 2.58 17.73 9.37
CA VAL A 84 1.41 17.63 10.23
C VAL A 84 0.72 18.98 10.33
N ASP A 85 1.47 20.05 10.59
CA ASP A 85 0.97 21.42 10.70
C ASP A 85 0.33 21.88 9.39
N LEU A 86 1.02 21.66 8.26
CA LEU A 86 0.50 21.98 6.93
C LEU A 86 -0.76 21.16 6.59
N SER A 87 -0.82 19.90 7.03
CA SER A 87 -2.01 19.07 6.87
C SER A 87 -3.20 19.57 7.69
N GLN A 88 -2.95 20.13 8.88
CA GLN A 88 -3.99 20.71 9.71
C GLN A 88 -4.51 22.02 9.09
N LEU A 89 -3.63 22.85 8.51
CA LEU A 89 -4.04 24.04 7.76
C LEU A 89 -4.90 23.69 6.54
N ALA A 90 -4.57 22.60 5.83
CA ALA A 90 -5.30 22.17 4.64
C ALA A 90 -6.78 21.90 4.92
N VAL A 91 -7.16 21.49 6.14
CA VAL A 91 -8.56 21.24 6.53
C VAL A 91 -9.42 22.50 6.34
N ALA A 92 -8.88 23.69 6.62
CA ALA A 92 -9.62 24.95 6.47
C ALA A 92 -9.92 25.31 4.99
N TYR A 93 -9.17 24.72 4.05
CA TYR A 93 -9.36 24.91 2.61
C TYR A 93 -10.21 23.80 1.98
N ARG A 94 -10.50 22.73 2.73
CA ARG A 94 -11.44 21.69 2.30
C ARG A 94 -12.84 22.19 2.58
N GLY A 95 -13.58 22.49 1.51
CA GLY A 95 -15.03 22.59 1.59
C GLY A 95 -15.64 21.21 1.86
N ASP A 96 -16.91 21.05 1.51
CA ASP A 96 -17.62 19.78 1.62
C ASP A 96 -17.32 18.83 0.42
N THR A 97 -16.03 18.64 0.11
CA THR A 97 -15.59 17.87 -1.08
C THR A 97 -15.53 16.36 -0.83
N GLY A 98 -15.83 15.90 0.39
CA GLY A 98 -15.70 14.49 0.80
C GLY A 98 -14.25 14.02 1.04
N ASP A 99 -13.25 14.88 0.85
CA ASP A 99 -11.82 14.52 1.04
C ASP A 99 -11.41 14.35 2.51
N GLN A 100 -12.29 14.69 3.46
CA GLN A 100 -12.05 14.55 4.90
C GLN A 100 -11.70 13.10 5.28
N VAL A 101 -12.19 12.12 4.52
CA VAL A 101 -11.85 10.70 4.65
C VAL A 101 -10.33 10.45 4.52
N LEU A 102 -9.65 11.22 3.67
CA LEU A 102 -8.20 11.13 3.46
C LEU A 102 -7.42 11.89 4.54
N ASP A 103 -8.02 12.89 5.20
CA ASP A 103 -7.44 13.53 6.38
C ASP A 103 -7.45 12.61 7.58
N TYR A 104 -8.58 11.95 7.83
CA TYR A 104 -8.70 10.97 8.91
C TYR A 104 -7.67 9.85 8.73
N PHE A 105 -7.58 9.30 7.51
CA PHE A 105 -6.62 8.27 7.18
C PHE A 105 -5.16 8.73 7.35
N PHE A 106 -4.81 9.95 6.92
CA PHE A 106 -3.48 10.53 7.13
C PHE A 106 -3.11 10.58 8.62
N ARG A 107 -4.03 10.98 9.50
CA ARG A 107 -3.78 11.03 10.96
C ARG A 107 -3.50 9.65 11.55
N ILE A 108 -4.13 8.59 11.02
CA ILE A 108 -3.82 7.21 11.42
C ILE A 108 -2.39 6.86 11.00
N LEU A 109 -2.00 7.16 9.76
CA LEU A 109 -0.64 6.87 9.26
C LEU A 109 0.45 7.60 10.05
N VAL A 110 0.23 8.86 10.44
CA VAL A 110 1.18 9.62 11.27
C VAL A 110 1.41 8.91 12.61
N ARG A 111 0.34 8.45 13.26
CA ARG A 111 0.43 7.74 14.55
C ARG A 111 1.06 6.36 14.40
N LEU A 112 0.74 5.63 13.33
CA LEU A 112 1.39 4.37 13.00
C LEU A 112 2.90 4.55 12.78
N GLY A 113 3.31 5.62 12.07
CA GLY A 113 4.72 5.96 11.88
C GLY A 113 5.46 6.16 13.20
N ASN A 114 4.82 6.79 14.19
CA ASN A 114 5.40 6.95 15.53
C ASN A 114 5.57 5.61 16.25
N VAL A 115 4.55 4.73 16.20
CA VAL A 115 4.63 3.37 16.77
C VAL A 115 5.81 2.60 16.19
N ILE A 116 5.94 2.61 14.86
CA ILE A 116 7.01 1.88 14.16
C ILE A 116 8.39 2.50 14.43
N ALA A 117 8.50 3.83 14.54
CA ALA A 117 9.75 4.48 14.91
C ALA A 117 10.21 4.08 16.33
N MET A 118 9.28 3.97 17.28
CA MET A 118 9.61 3.49 18.63
C MET A 118 10.10 2.03 18.64
N ILE A 119 9.53 1.17 17.78
CA ILE A 119 9.99 -0.21 17.61
C ILE A 119 11.39 -0.24 17.00
N LYS A 120 11.65 0.55 15.94
CA LYS A 120 12.94 0.61 15.26
C LYS A 120 14.09 0.92 16.22
N ASP A 121 13.89 1.92 17.07
CA ASP A 121 14.90 2.40 18.02
C ASP A 121 15.01 1.53 19.28
N ASN A 122 14.23 0.45 19.37
CA ASN A 122 14.08 -0.38 20.56
C ASN A 122 13.72 0.45 21.82
N ARG A 123 12.81 1.42 21.64
CA ARG A 123 12.40 2.38 22.68
C ARG A 123 11.04 2.07 23.30
N PHE A 124 10.48 0.89 23.04
CA PHE A 124 9.20 0.48 23.60
C PHE A 124 9.38 -0.20 24.96
N ASN A 125 9.46 0.61 26.02
CA ASN A 125 9.66 0.10 27.38
C ASN A 125 8.41 -0.60 27.96
N ASP A 126 7.26 -0.49 27.30
CA ASP A 126 5.99 -1.11 27.69
C ASP A 126 5.36 -1.81 26.46
N PRO A 127 5.66 -3.11 26.24
CA PRO A 127 5.12 -3.88 25.13
C PRO A 127 3.58 -4.00 25.15
N ALA A 128 2.96 -4.07 26.33
CA ALA A 128 1.51 -4.13 26.47
C ALA A 128 0.85 -2.84 25.98
N LEU A 129 1.38 -1.68 26.39
CA LEU A 129 0.91 -0.38 25.91
C LEU A 129 1.06 -0.24 24.38
N MET A 130 2.14 -0.76 23.80
CA MET A 130 2.34 -0.76 22.35
C MET A 130 1.32 -1.62 21.60
N LEU A 131 0.98 -2.80 22.16
CA LEU A 131 -0.08 -3.64 21.62
C LEU A 131 -1.43 -2.94 21.66
N GLU A 132 -1.76 -2.29 22.78
CA GLU A 132 -2.99 -1.50 22.91
C GLU A 132 -3.06 -0.38 21.87
N GLN A 133 -1.95 0.33 21.64
CA GLN A 133 -1.86 1.36 20.60
C GLN A 133 -2.07 0.77 19.20
N ALA A 134 -1.44 -0.35 18.87
CA ALA A 134 -1.60 -1.01 17.58
C ALA A 134 -3.05 -1.48 17.35
N ILE A 135 -3.68 -2.11 18.35
CA ILE A 135 -5.08 -2.56 18.29
C ILE A 135 -6.02 -1.36 18.13
N ARG A 136 -5.77 -0.27 18.85
CA ARG A 136 -6.56 0.96 18.72
C ARG A 136 -6.47 1.56 17.31
N LEU A 137 -5.29 1.56 16.69
CA LEU A 137 -5.12 1.99 15.31
C LEU A 137 -5.91 1.11 14.32
N ASP A 138 -5.94 -0.22 14.53
CA ASP A 138 -6.77 -1.11 13.72
C ASP A 138 -8.27 -0.80 13.88
N ALA A 139 -8.74 -0.60 15.11
CA ALA A 139 -10.14 -0.25 15.38
C ALA A 139 -10.52 1.08 14.72
N GLU A 140 -9.63 2.07 14.71
CA GLU A 140 -9.85 3.34 14.01
C GLU A 140 -9.91 3.18 12.48
N LEU A 141 -9.12 2.26 11.90
CA LEU A 141 -9.23 1.92 10.49
C LEU A 141 -10.56 1.24 10.18
N VAL A 142 -11.01 0.32 11.03
CA VAL A 142 -12.33 -0.30 10.88
C VAL A 142 -13.43 0.76 10.94
N SER A 143 -13.35 1.68 11.91
CA SER A 143 -14.28 2.81 12.01
C SER A 143 -14.24 3.71 10.77
N TRP A 144 -13.05 3.98 10.22
CA TRP A 144 -12.89 4.69 8.95
C TRP A 144 -13.66 3.99 7.83
N ALA A 145 -13.46 2.69 7.65
CA ALA A 145 -14.10 1.92 6.58
C ALA A 145 -15.64 1.91 6.70
N MET A 146 -16.18 1.97 7.92
CA MET A 146 -17.63 2.06 8.17
C MET A 146 -18.20 3.47 7.99
N SER A 147 -17.35 4.50 8.02
CA SER A 147 -17.76 5.92 7.95
C SER A 147 -17.77 6.50 6.53
N VAL A 148 -17.23 5.79 5.54
CA VAL A 148 -17.09 6.34 4.18
C VAL A 148 -18.43 6.40 3.46
N ASP A 149 -18.66 7.47 2.70
CA ASP A 149 -19.90 7.64 1.93
C ASP A 149 -20.02 6.67 0.76
N ARG A 150 -21.23 6.58 0.19
CA ARG A 150 -21.52 5.71 -0.98
C ARG A 150 -20.60 5.97 -2.18
N SER A 151 -20.13 7.20 -2.37
CA SER A 151 -19.18 7.57 -3.44
C SER A 151 -17.81 6.91 -3.29
N TRP A 152 -17.47 6.43 -2.10
CA TRP A 152 -16.23 5.72 -1.79
C TRP A 152 -16.38 4.20 -1.82
N HIS A 153 -17.58 3.67 -2.03
CA HIS A 153 -17.78 2.22 -2.09
C HIS A 153 -17.29 1.65 -3.42
N TYR A 154 -16.69 0.45 -3.34
CA TYR A 154 -16.36 -0.35 -4.51
C TYR A 154 -17.41 -1.44 -4.73
N THR A 155 -17.50 -1.95 -5.95
CA THR A 155 -18.38 -3.05 -6.31
C THR A 155 -17.59 -4.35 -6.33
N VAL A 156 -18.16 -5.41 -5.75
CA VAL A 156 -17.62 -6.77 -5.82
C VAL A 156 -18.33 -7.52 -6.94
N VAL A 157 -17.56 -8.06 -7.89
CA VAL A 157 -18.07 -8.88 -8.98
C VAL A 157 -17.61 -10.33 -8.77
N LYS A 158 -18.56 -11.25 -8.64
CA LYS A 158 -18.29 -12.69 -8.52
C LYS A 158 -17.96 -13.30 -9.88
N VAL A 159 -17.07 -14.29 -9.87
CA VAL A 159 -16.59 -15.02 -11.05
C VAL A 159 -16.96 -16.50 -10.88
N HIS A 160 -17.54 -17.11 -11.91
CA HIS A 160 -17.81 -18.54 -11.89
C HIS A 160 -16.71 -19.29 -12.65
N LYS A 161 -16.34 -20.47 -12.15
CA LYS A 161 -15.27 -21.31 -12.75
C LYS A 161 -15.57 -21.76 -14.18
N ALA A 162 -16.82 -21.69 -14.65
CA ALA A 162 -17.17 -21.97 -16.04
C ALA A 162 -16.76 -20.84 -17.00
N ASP A 163 -16.53 -19.63 -16.48
CA ASP A 163 -16.19 -18.45 -17.29
C ASP A 163 -14.70 -18.42 -17.69
N THR A 164 -13.90 -19.42 -17.27
CA THR A 164 -12.42 -19.44 -17.40
C THR A 164 -11.87 -19.54 -18.82
N GLU A 165 -12.72 -19.63 -19.84
CA GLU A 165 -12.30 -19.59 -21.25
C GLU A 165 -11.97 -18.16 -21.73
N ASP A 166 -12.42 -17.12 -21.03
CA ASP A 166 -12.06 -15.73 -21.30
C ASP A 166 -10.76 -15.33 -20.57
N ASP A 167 -9.83 -14.73 -21.32
CA ASP A 167 -8.49 -14.29 -20.88
C ASP A 167 -8.53 -13.34 -19.68
N THR A 168 -9.64 -12.61 -19.53
CA THR A 168 -9.97 -11.69 -18.42
C THR A 168 -9.87 -12.37 -17.04
N TYR A 169 -10.31 -13.63 -16.93
CA TYR A 169 -10.39 -14.33 -15.65
C TYR A 169 -9.06 -14.92 -15.18
N ARG A 170 -8.03 -14.98 -16.04
CA ARG A 170 -6.65 -15.36 -15.65
C ARG A 170 -6.01 -14.36 -14.70
N TYR A 171 -6.62 -13.19 -14.52
CA TYR A 171 -6.13 -12.10 -13.67
C TYR A 171 -6.88 -12.00 -12.33
N VAL A 172 -7.74 -12.97 -12.01
CA VAL A 172 -8.46 -13.06 -10.74
C VAL A 172 -7.79 -14.13 -9.86
N TYR A 173 -7.41 -13.78 -8.63
CA TYR A 173 -6.78 -14.73 -7.70
C TYR A 173 -7.79 -15.71 -7.09
N GLY A 174 -8.93 -15.18 -6.64
CA GLY A 174 -10.01 -15.90 -5.97
C GLY A 174 -11.22 -16.10 -6.88
N ASP A 175 -12.40 -15.90 -6.31
CA ASP A 175 -13.71 -16.04 -6.97
C ASP A 175 -14.41 -14.70 -7.23
N HIS A 176 -13.71 -13.58 -7.02
CA HIS A 176 -14.25 -12.25 -7.22
C HIS A 176 -13.16 -11.21 -7.51
N TYR A 177 -13.58 -10.06 -8.03
CA TYR A 177 -12.75 -8.88 -8.19
C TYR A 177 -13.49 -7.58 -7.83
N HIS A 178 -12.73 -6.50 -7.64
CA HIS A 178 -13.25 -5.19 -7.25
C HIS A 178 -13.28 -4.24 -8.45
N ILE A 179 -14.37 -3.48 -8.58
CA ILE A 179 -14.48 -2.32 -9.47
C ILE A 179 -14.57 -1.07 -8.58
N TYR A 180 -13.70 -0.09 -8.83
CA TYR A 180 -13.67 1.15 -8.06
C TYR A 180 -14.24 2.31 -8.88
N PRO A 181 -14.92 3.29 -8.24
CA PRO A 181 -15.42 4.48 -8.92
C PRO A 181 -14.33 5.27 -9.64
N ASN A 182 -13.14 5.35 -9.04
CA ASN A 182 -11.96 5.99 -9.62
C ASN A 182 -10.67 5.51 -8.92
N SER A 183 -9.53 5.95 -9.46
CA SER A 183 -8.21 5.55 -8.95
C SER A 183 -7.91 6.01 -7.53
N ILE A 184 -8.51 7.11 -7.05
CA ILE A 184 -8.33 7.65 -5.69
C ILE A 184 -9.03 6.73 -4.69
N VAL A 185 -10.27 6.32 -4.98
CA VAL A 185 -11.02 5.37 -4.14
C VAL A 185 -10.27 4.04 -4.05
N SER A 186 -9.76 3.53 -5.18
CA SER A 186 -8.96 2.30 -5.20
C SER A 186 -7.68 2.42 -4.37
N MET A 187 -6.98 3.55 -4.47
CA MET A 187 -5.80 3.85 -3.65
C MET A 187 -6.15 3.86 -2.16
N ALA A 188 -7.24 4.53 -1.76
CA ALA A 188 -7.66 4.63 -0.37
C ALA A 188 -7.94 3.25 0.24
N TRP A 189 -8.70 2.40 -0.44
CA TRP A 189 -9.00 1.04 0.02
C TRP A 189 -7.76 0.14 0.10
N ASN A 190 -6.85 0.23 -0.89
CA ASN A 190 -5.61 -0.52 -0.83
C ASN A 190 -4.70 -0.02 0.30
N ASN A 191 -4.64 1.30 0.51
CA ASN A 191 -3.93 1.90 1.63
C ASN A 191 -4.47 1.40 2.97
N TYR A 192 -5.78 1.40 3.14
CA TYR A 192 -6.47 0.82 4.30
C TYR A 192 -6.05 -0.63 4.54
N ARG A 193 -6.18 -1.50 3.53
CA ARG A 193 -5.87 -2.94 3.66
C ARG A 193 -4.42 -3.19 4.02
N PHE A 194 -3.47 -2.56 3.32
CA PHE A 194 -2.06 -2.80 3.60
C PHE A 194 -1.63 -2.19 4.94
N THR A 195 -2.23 -1.06 5.37
CA THR A 195 -1.96 -0.47 6.69
C THR A 195 -2.40 -1.41 7.80
N ARG A 196 -3.58 -2.05 7.66
CA ARG A 196 -4.02 -3.10 8.59
C ARG A 196 -3.09 -4.32 8.59
N ILE A 197 -2.60 -4.75 7.42
CA ILE A 197 -1.57 -5.80 7.35
C ILE A 197 -0.31 -5.41 8.12
N ILE A 198 0.09 -4.13 8.05
CA ILE A 198 1.24 -3.61 8.79
C ILE A 198 1.00 -3.68 10.29
N ILE A 199 -0.15 -3.17 10.75
CA ILE A 199 -0.53 -3.18 12.17
C ILE A 199 -0.57 -4.60 12.73
N HIS A 200 -1.18 -5.54 12.01
CA HIS A 200 -1.24 -6.94 12.45
C HIS A 200 0.13 -7.63 12.46
N GLY A 201 1.04 -7.26 11.56
CA GLY A 201 2.43 -7.74 11.65
C GLY A 201 3.19 -7.17 12.85
N ILE A 202 2.87 -5.95 13.30
CA ILE A 202 3.40 -5.36 14.53
C ILE A 202 2.83 -6.07 15.76
N ILE A 203 1.52 -6.34 15.78
CA ILE A 203 0.86 -7.09 16.86
C ILE A 203 1.51 -8.46 17.04
N GLU A 204 1.69 -9.21 15.94
CA GLU A 204 2.38 -10.50 15.95
C GLU A 204 3.81 -10.36 16.49
N TYR A 205 4.57 -9.38 15.99
CA TYR A 205 5.96 -9.17 16.42
C TYR A 205 6.07 -8.88 17.93
N ILE A 206 5.31 -7.90 18.45
CA ILE A 206 5.37 -7.54 19.88
C ILE A 206 4.95 -8.72 20.75
N TYR A 207 3.90 -9.44 20.34
CA TYR A 207 3.47 -10.64 21.04
C TYR A 207 4.58 -11.70 21.08
N ASP A 208 5.20 -12.01 19.94
CA ASP A 208 6.23 -13.05 19.84
C ASP A 208 7.46 -12.74 20.72
N VAL A 209 7.89 -11.46 20.80
CA VAL A 209 9.08 -11.08 21.57
C VAL A 209 8.83 -10.89 23.07
N SER A 210 7.58 -10.64 23.51
CA SER A 210 7.29 -10.24 24.89
C SER A 210 6.31 -11.15 25.65
N ALA A 211 5.53 -12.01 24.98
CA ALA A 211 4.50 -12.82 25.65
C ALA A 211 5.05 -13.80 26.71
N HIS A 212 6.32 -14.18 26.60
CA HIS A 212 6.97 -15.11 27.55
C HIS A 212 7.42 -14.42 28.84
N SER A 213 7.61 -13.10 28.82
CA SER A 213 8.17 -12.32 29.93
C SER A 213 7.17 -11.30 30.52
N ASP A 214 6.07 -11.02 29.83
CA ASP A 214 5.04 -10.09 30.28
C ASP A 214 3.64 -10.72 30.20
N GLU A 215 3.02 -10.96 31.36
CA GLU A 215 1.69 -11.55 31.47
C GLU A 215 0.60 -10.68 30.83
N LYS A 216 0.78 -9.34 30.83
CA LYS A 216 -0.16 -8.42 30.16
C LYS A 216 -0.13 -8.63 28.65
N VAL A 217 1.05 -8.91 28.08
CA VAL A 217 1.19 -9.24 26.65
C VAL A 217 0.59 -10.62 26.35
N ALA A 218 0.81 -11.60 27.23
CA ALA A 218 0.28 -12.95 27.07
C ALA A 218 -1.27 -12.97 26.94
N ALA A 219 -1.96 -12.02 27.57
CA ALA A 219 -3.42 -11.85 27.45
C ALA A 219 -3.89 -11.58 26.00
N TYR A 220 -3.03 -11.08 25.12
CA TYR A 220 -3.34 -10.79 23.72
C TYR A 220 -3.17 -11.99 22.77
N LYS A 221 -2.95 -13.20 23.29
CA LYS A 221 -2.76 -14.43 22.50
C LYS A 221 -3.81 -14.63 21.42
N THR A 222 -5.09 -14.46 21.75
CA THR A 222 -6.18 -14.64 20.78
C THR A 222 -6.07 -13.64 19.62
N THR A 223 -5.80 -12.37 19.91
CA THR A 223 -5.64 -11.32 18.90
C THR A 223 -4.44 -11.59 17.98
N ALA A 224 -3.31 -12.02 18.56
CA ALA A 224 -2.14 -12.39 17.78
C ALA A 224 -2.43 -13.60 16.88
N MET A 225 -3.10 -14.64 17.38
CA MET A 225 -3.46 -15.83 16.59
C MET A 225 -4.44 -15.51 15.44
N GLN A 226 -5.38 -14.59 15.66
CA GLN A 226 -6.35 -14.17 14.63
C GLN A 226 -5.74 -13.28 13.53
N SER A 227 -4.56 -12.69 13.79
CA SER A 227 -3.88 -11.81 12.83
C SER A 227 -3.56 -12.53 11.51
N ALA A 228 -3.23 -13.83 11.55
CA ALA A 228 -2.95 -14.60 10.34
C ALA A 228 -4.17 -14.82 9.44
N ASP A 229 -5.37 -14.95 10.02
CA ASP A 229 -6.61 -15.11 9.25
C ASP A 229 -7.07 -13.78 8.66
N LEU A 230 -7.03 -12.70 9.46
CA LEU A 230 -7.39 -11.38 8.99
C LEU A 230 -6.45 -10.88 7.90
N THR A 231 -5.13 -11.01 8.08
CA THR A 231 -4.17 -10.56 7.07
C THR A 231 -4.25 -11.35 5.78
N ARG A 232 -4.74 -12.60 5.81
CA ARG A 232 -5.06 -13.37 4.62
C ARG A 232 -6.23 -12.76 3.86
N GLN A 233 -7.33 -12.45 4.55
CA GLN A 233 -8.50 -11.82 3.93
C GLN A 233 -8.13 -10.46 3.31
N LEU A 234 -7.39 -9.63 4.04
CA LEU A 234 -6.90 -8.34 3.55
C LEU A 234 -5.99 -8.49 2.31
N ALA A 235 -5.15 -9.53 2.28
CA ALA A 235 -4.29 -9.82 1.14
C ALA A 235 -5.10 -10.31 -0.07
N GLU A 236 -6.14 -11.13 0.14
CA GLU A 236 -7.09 -11.54 -0.89
C GLU A 236 -7.84 -10.34 -1.47
N ASP A 237 -8.28 -9.40 -0.63
CA ASP A 237 -8.96 -8.18 -1.08
C ASP A 237 -8.04 -7.25 -1.90
N ILE A 238 -6.74 -7.18 -1.57
CA ILE A 238 -5.74 -6.49 -2.39
C ILE A 238 -5.62 -7.18 -3.75
N CYS A 239 -5.53 -8.51 -3.77
CA CYS A 239 -5.48 -9.30 -5.00
C CYS A 239 -6.76 -9.11 -5.85
N ALA A 240 -7.94 -9.03 -5.22
CA ALA A 240 -9.22 -8.76 -5.90
C ALA A 240 -9.25 -7.39 -6.57
N GLY A 241 -8.43 -6.43 -6.13
CA GLY A 241 -8.26 -5.14 -6.81
C GLY A 241 -7.41 -5.17 -8.08
N VAL A 242 -6.63 -6.23 -8.33
CA VAL A 242 -5.66 -6.29 -9.44
C VAL A 242 -6.32 -6.12 -10.81
N PRO A 243 -7.44 -6.78 -11.16
CA PRO A 243 -8.08 -6.61 -12.47
C PRO A 243 -8.42 -5.15 -12.80
N TYR A 244 -8.85 -4.36 -11.82
CA TYR A 244 -9.15 -2.94 -11.99
C TYR A 244 -7.91 -2.15 -12.40
N HIS A 245 -6.81 -2.30 -11.65
CA HIS A 245 -5.55 -1.60 -11.94
C HIS A 245 -4.89 -2.05 -13.24
N LEU A 246 -5.19 -3.26 -13.69
CA LEU A 246 -4.73 -3.76 -14.99
C LEU A 246 -5.59 -3.28 -16.17
N GLY A 247 -6.69 -2.54 -15.93
CA GLY A 247 -7.59 -2.04 -16.97
C GLY A 247 -8.49 -3.11 -17.57
N ILE A 248 -8.63 -4.27 -16.91
CA ILE A 248 -9.31 -5.45 -17.43
C ILE A 248 -10.83 -5.39 -17.19
N THR A 249 -11.27 -4.55 -16.24
CA THR A 249 -12.68 -4.46 -15.81
C THR A 249 -13.57 -3.61 -16.72
N GLY A 250 -13.07 -3.10 -17.85
CA GLY A 250 -13.85 -2.25 -18.78
C GLY A 250 -14.28 -0.87 -18.22
N SER A 251 -14.00 -0.59 -16.95
CA SER A 251 -14.31 0.68 -16.26
C SER A 251 -13.29 1.78 -16.53
N ALA A 252 -12.89 1.94 -17.81
CA ALA A 252 -12.02 3.04 -18.20
C ALA A 252 -12.74 4.36 -17.93
N ASP A 253 -12.25 5.13 -16.96
CA ASP A 253 -12.73 6.48 -16.70
C ASP A 253 -12.55 7.32 -17.99
N PRO A 254 -13.59 8.00 -18.51
CA PRO A 254 -13.50 8.81 -19.72
C PRO A 254 -12.41 9.91 -19.66
N MET A 255 -11.96 10.29 -18.47
CA MET A 255 -10.87 11.25 -18.25
C MET A 255 -9.47 10.62 -18.30
N THR A 256 -9.38 9.29 -18.42
CA THR A 256 -8.15 8.50 -18.27
C THR A 256 -7.57 7.96 -19.58
N LEU A 257 -7.46 8.80 -20.62
CA LEU A 257 -6.77 8.45 -21.86
C LEU A 257 -5.22 8.58 -21.72
N GLY A 258 -4.52 7.45 -21.70
CA GLY A 258 -3.13 7.31 -22.19
C GLY A 258 -1.98 7.27 -21.16
N ILE A 259 -2.12 7.83 -19.96
CA ILE A 259 -1.12 7.77 -18.85
C ILE A 259 -1.67 7.24 -17.47
N PRO A 260 -2.85 6.59 -17.32
CA PRO A 260 -3.34 6.17 -15.99
C PRO A 260 -2.84 4.79 -15.52
N PHE A 261 -2.52 3.90 -16.46
CA PHE A 261 -2.05 2.55 -16.16
C PHE A 261 -0.83 2.58 -15.23
N ALA A 262 0.09 3.54 -15.42
CA ALA A 262 1.27 3.66 -14.59
C ALA A 262 1.00 4.21 -13.18
N GLY A 263 0.11 5.21 -13.05
CA GLY A 263 -0.21 5.80 -11.74
C GLY A 263 -0.95 4.84 -10.81
N GLY A 264 -1.92 4.09 -11.34
CA GLY A 264 -2.63 3.04 -10.59
C GLY A 264 -1.72 1.87 -10.23
N VAL A 265 -0.96 1.38 -11.21
CA VAL A 265 -0.05 0.25 -11.02
C VAL A 265 1.10 0.55 -10.05
N LEU A 266 1.67 1.75 -10.08
CA LEU A 266 2.68 2.17 -9.08
C LEU A 266 2.13 2.16 -7.66
N ARG A 267 0.85 2.52 -7.48
CA ARG A 267 0.17 2.50 -6.18
C ARG A 267 -0.20 1.09 -5.72
N LEU A 268 -0.27 0.12 -6.63
CA LEU A 268 -0.63 -1.28 -6.31
C LEU A 268 0.59 -2.16 -5.98
N MET A 269 1.77 -1.83 -6.49
CA MET A 269 2.99 -2.63 -6.28
C MET A 269 3.32 -2.88 -4.80
N TRP A 270 3.30 -1.81 -3.99
CA TRP A 270 3.61 -1.91 -2.56
C TRP A 270 2.55 -2.71 -1.78
N PRO A 271 1.24 -2.45 -1.93
CA PRO A 271 0.20 -3.30 -1.37
C PRO A 271 0.35 -4.77 -1.75
N LEU A 272 0.65 -5.09 -3.01
CA LEU A 272 0.89 -6.47 -3.45
C LEU A 272 2.11 -7.08 -2.75
N PHE A 273 3.22 -6.35 -2.71
CA PHE A 273 4.43 -6.84 -2.08
C PHE A 273 4.24 -7.10 -0.58
N ILE A 274 3.53 -6.23 0.14
CA ILE A 274 3.18 -6.43 1.55
C ILE A 274 2.16 -7.56 1.75
N ALA A 275 1.16 -7.68 0.88
CA ALA A 275 0.20 -8.79 0.89
C ALA A 275 0.87 -10.16 0.69
N SER A 276 1.94 -10.21 -0.09
CA SER A 276 2.75 -11.42 -0.25
C SER A 276 3.58 -11.77 1.00
N ASP A 277 3.75 -10.81 1.92
CA ASP A 277 4.64 -10.93 3.06
C ASP A 277 3.91 -11.02 4.42
N CYS A 278 2.59 -11.03 4.41
CA CYS A 278 1.82 -11.22 5.63
C CYS A 278 1.86 -12.68 6.11
N SER A 279 1.60 -12.88 7.41
CA SER A 279 1.55 -14.20 8.05
C SER A 279 0.50 -15.13 7.42
N GLY A 280 -0.61 -14.53 6.96
CA GLY A 280 -1.70 -15.19 6.24
C GLY A 280 -1.40 -15.59 4.79
N SER A 281 -0.30 -15.12 4.19
CA SER A 281 -0.02 -15.30 2.76
C SER A 281 0.39 -16.73 2.41
N SER A 282 -0.39 -17.39 1.55
CA SER A 282 -0.11 -18.75 1.08
C SER A 282 0.97 -18.77 0.00
N ASN A 283 1.65 -19.91 -0.19
CA ASN A 283 2.64 -20.07 -1.27
C ASN A 283 2.03 -19.77 -2.66
N ARG A 284 0.78 -20.17 -2.86
CA ARG A 284 -0.01 -19.90 -4.08
C ARG A 284 -0.23 -18.41 -4.27
N MET A 285 -0.65 -17.70 -3.22
CA MET A 285 -0.86 -16.25 -3.27
C MET A 285 0.42 -15.52 -3.64
N ARG A 286 1.53 -15.85 -2.99
CA ARG A 286 2.83 -15.22 -3.27
C ARG A 286 3.28 -15.45 -4.72
N ALA A 287 3.14 -16.66 -5.24
CA ALA A 287 3.49 -16.97 -6.63
C ALA A 287 2.60 -16.19 -7.62
N TRP A 288 1.31 -16.08 -7.31
CA TRP A 288 0.37 -15.31 -8.13
C TRP A 288 0.68 -13.80 -8.08
N ILE A 289 0.97 -13.25 -6.91
CA ILE A 289 1.39 -11.85 -6.74
C ILE A 289 2.70 -11.58 -7.50
N ALA A 290 3.69 -12.48 -7.43
CA ALA A 290 4.93 -12.35 -8.19
C ALA A 290 4.66 -12.25 -9.70
N THR A 291 3.73 -13.05 -10.21
CA THR A 291 3.31 -13.02 -11.61
C THR A 291 2.62 -11.69 -11.97
N CYS A 292 1.83 -11.12 -11.07
CA CYS A 292 1.22 -9.81 -11.26
C CYS A 292 2.28 -8.69 -11.31
N LEU A 293 3.27 -8.74 -10.43
CA LEU A 293 4.39 -7.80 -10.41
C LEU A 293 5.28 -7.91 -11.67
N GLU A 294 5.50 -9.13 -12.19
CA GLU A 294 6.16 -9.37 -13.49
C GLU A 294 5.38 -8.70 -14.64
N LYS A 295 4.07 -8.93 -14.71
CA LYS A 295 3.19 -8.33 -15.72
C LYS A 295 3.21 -6.80 -15.65
N ILE A 296 3.14 -6.25 -14.45
CA ILE A 296 3.28 -4.81 -14.20
C ILE A 296 4.63 -4.29 -14.72
N GLY A 297 5.72 -4.97 -14.35
CA GLY A 297 7.07 -4.56 -14.72
C GLY A 297 7.32 -4.61 -16.22
N HIS A 298 6.87 -5.67 -16.90
CA HIS A 298 7.02 -5.82 -18.36
C HIS A 298 6.03 -4.97 -19.17
N GLY A 299 4.82 -4.77 -18.64
CA GLY A 299 3.77 -3.97 -19.28
C GLY A 299 4.10 -2.47 -19.28
N VAL A 300 4.47 -1.93 -18.11
CA VAL A 300 4.73 -0.50 -17.88
C VAL A 300 6.21 -0.13 -17.95
N GLY A 301 7.12 -1.11 -17.97
CA GLY A 301 8.56 -0.85 -17.88
C GLY A 301 8.99 -0.31 -16.52
N ILE A 302 8.37 -0.78 -15.44
CA ILE A 302 8.74 -0.43 -14.05
C ILE A 302 9.67 -1.51 -13.51
N ASN A 303 10.99 -1.26 -13.55
CA ASN A 303 11.99 -2.21 -13.07
C ASN A 303 11.80 -2.60 -11.59
N MET A 304 11.31 -1.67 -10.76
CA MET A 304 11.04 -1.92 -9.35
C MET A 304 10.05 -3.09 -9.13
N ALA A 305 9.07 -3.25 -10.01
CA ALA A 305 8.12 -4.36 -9.92
C ALA A 305 8.77 -5.70 -10.25
N LEU A 306 9.66 -5.73 -11.25
CA LEU A 306 10.45 -6.92 -11.58
C LEU A 306 11.36 -7.31 -10.42
N THR A 307 12.00 -6.34 -9.77
CA THR A 307 12.80 -6.59 -8.56
C THR A 307 11.97 -7.16 -7.42
N MET A 308 10.77 -6.61 -7.15
CA MET A 308 9.85 -7.17 -6.15
C MET A 308 9.47 -8.61 -6.49
N ALA A 309 9.11 -8.88 -7.75
CA ALA A 309 8.77 -10.23 -8.18
C ALA A 309 9.93 -11.22 -7.97
N GLN A 310 11.16 -10.83 -8.35
CA GLN A 310 12.34 -11.67 -8.18
C GLN A 310 12.58 -12.00 -6.69
N ILE A 311 12.47 -11.02 -5.79
CA ILE A 311 12.57 -11.25 -4.34
C ILE A 311 11.57 -12.32 -3.89
N LEU A 312 10.33 -12.27 -4.38
CA LEU A 312 9.32 -13.28 -4.04
C LEU A 312 9.64 -14.67 -4.63
N ARG A 313 10.16 -14.72 -5.86
CA ARG A 313 10.59 -15.97 -6.53
C ARG A 313 11.77 -16.62 -5.81
N ASP A 314 12.70 -15.81 -5.30
CA ASP A 314 13.87 -16.26 -4.54
C ASP A 314 13.53 -16.66 -3.10
N ASN A 315 12.24 -16.67 -2.75
CA ASN A 315 11.72 -16.95 -1.42
C ASN A 315 12.36 -16.03 -0.34
N MET A 316 12.64 -14.79 -0.75
CA MET A 316 13.08 -13.71 0.13
C MET A 316 11.87 -12.85 0.53
N HIS A 317 12.07 -12.01 1.55
CA HIS A 317 11.05 -11.11 2.04
C HIS A 317 11.62 -9.83 2.62
N LEU A 318 10.76 -8.83 2.80
CA LEU A 318 11.12 -7.56 3.42
C LEU A 318 10.92 -7.69 4.93
N ASN A 319 12.01 -7.69 5.68
CA ASN A 319 11.93 -7.65 7.14
C ASN A 319 11.61 -6.21 7.60
N TRP A 320 10.36 -5.80 7.43
CA TRP A 320 9.86 -4.51 7.90
C TRP A 320 9.33 -4.56 9.34
N ARG A 321 9.12 -5.75 9.91
CA ARG A 321 8.49 -5.94 11.23
C ARG A 321 9.44 -5.79 12.41
N ASN A 322 10.71 -6.18 12.24
CA ASN A 322 11.67 -6.27 13.34
C ASN A 322 12.36 -4.91 13.63
N GLU A 323 13.23 -4.87 14.64
CA GLU A 323 14.12 -3.74 14.92
C GLU A 323 15.03 -3.37 13.73
N GLY A 324 15.51 -2.12 13.70
CA GLY A 324 16.45 -1.62 12.69
C GLY A 324 15.83 -1.30 11.32
N GLU A 325 16.68 -0.96 10.36
CA GLU A 325 16.28 -0.57 9.00
C GLU A 325 15.66 -1.75 8.23
N PRO A 326 14.61 -1.53 7.42
CA PRO A 326 14.04 -2.58 6.58
C PRO A 326 15.09 -3.15 5.62
N ASN A 327 15.21 -4.47 5.58
CA ASN A 327 16.13 -5.18 4.70
C ASN A 327 15.49 -6.41 4.06
N ILE A 328 16.08 -6.89 2.96
CA ILE A 328 15.61 -8.11 2.29
C ILE A 328 16.35 -9.31 2.88
N VAL A 329 15.61 -10.28 3.40
CA VAL A 329 16.16 -11.49 4.05
C VAL A 329 15.48 -12.75 3.52
N LYS A 330 16.15 -13.91 3.64
CA LYS A 330 15.52 -15.20 3.27
C LYS A 330 14.37 -15.49 4.22
N ARG A 331 13.25 -16.00 3.70
CA ARG A 331 12.15 -16.47 4.57
C ARG A 331 12.64 -17.65 5.41
N PRO A 332 12.36 -17.66 6.74
CA PRO A 332 12.63 -18.84 7.55
C PRO A 332 11.85 -20.03 6.97
N ARG A 333 12.50 -21.19 6.87
CA ARG A 333 11.79 -22.42 6.54
C ARG A 333 10.81 -22.67 7.69
N ARG A 334 9.50 -22.62 7.42
CA ARG A 334 8.52 -23.14 8.39
C ARG A 334 8.93 -24.61 8.66
N PRO A 335 9.05 -25.06 9.91
CA PRO A 335 9.15 -26.48 10.19
C PRO A 335 8.01 -27.17 9.43
N TYR A 336 8.28 -28.31 8.80
CA TYR A 336 7.23 -29.16 8.26
C TYR A 336 6.28 -29.51 9.40
N LEU A 337 5.22 -28.72 9.60
CA LEU A 337 4.07 -29.16 10.34
C LEU A 337 3.41 -30.18 9.43
N VAL A 338 3.67 -31.46 9.71
CA VAL A 338 2.90 -32.58 9.17
C VAL A 338 1.44 -32.29 9.51
N ARG A 339 0.71 -31.74 8.53
CA ARG A 339 -0.74 -31.73 8.58
C ARG A 339 -1.16 -33.18 8.42
N ASN A 340 -1.52 -33.81 9.54
CA ASN A 340 -2.43 -34.94 9.49
C ASN A 340 -3.79 -34.37 9.05
N GLU A 341 -4.05 -34.41 7.75
CA GLU A 341 -5.39 -34.30 7.20
C GLU A 341 -6.02 -35.69 7.26
N ALA A 342 -7.13 -35.80 7.98
CA ALA A 342 -8.14 -36.85 7.85
C ALA A 342 -9.42 -36.17 7.37
#